data_AF-A0A2W4QE39-F1
#
_entry.id   AF-A0A2W4QE39-F1
#
_cell.length_a   1.000
_cell.length_b   1.000
_cell.length_c   1.000
_cell.angle_alpha   90.00
_cell.angle_beta   90.00
_cell.angle_gamma   90.00
#
_symmetry.space_group_name_H-M   'P 1'
#
loop_
_entity.id
_entity.type
_entity.pdbx_description
1 polymer ?
#
loop_
_entity_poly.entity_id
_entity_poly.type
_entity_poly.pdbx_seq_one_letter_code
_entity_poly.pdbx_strand_id
1 'polypeptide(L)'
;MKDTLWFDDLPVIGKMPEQQVAARLQELEVSPPMRQTLGPTLGSPPIRKSWNPFEPKLWQHTAHTFGYLPSGPGLGGGKLLEICHAGQIKADAGLKNSRIKITLDRLRVADYPGYGMHRILFDFYAQNQLPNEVESLHYNATYRVQSGEHAGITGYPIFVGLRVGGEGVSFRCYTVNVKNDQDETFLEFLESDEFRQGLRLLEGAQPVIAPFSQMAYNLTRSIAKRNRNVPVQEFHMGLDFSDIPTRARLAEGAYIAVQIPESEQSGWDWGQWRFNPASGQIHHEESPQQMIPYNYLVFSISRYQGD
;
A
#
# COMPACT_ATOMS: atom_id res chain seq x y z
N MET A 1 25.26 11.12 6.36
CA MET A 1 24.02 10.36 6.10
C MET A 1 24.04 10.02 4.63
N LYS A 2 24.10 8.73 4.25
CA LYS A 2 23.86 8.36 2.85
C LYS A 2 22.42 8.80 2.54
N ASP A 3 22.20 9.48 1.42
CA ASP A 3 20.87 9.83 0.96
C ASP A 3 20.01 8.58 0.98
N THR A 4 18.93 8.61 1.77
CA THR A 4 17.98 7.50 1.76
C THR A 4 17.28 7.57 0.41
N LEU A 5 17.32 6.49 -0.37
CA LEU A 5 16.59 6.42 -1.64
C LEU A 5 15.09 6.51 -1.34
N TRP A 6 14.55 7.72 -1.39
CA TRP A 6 13.15 7.99 -1.13
C TRP A 6 12.63 9.18 -1.94
N PHE A 7 11.32 9.35 -1.95
CA PHE A 7 10.58 10.27 -2.81
C PHE A 7 10.27 11.61 -2.14
N ASP A 8 11.18 12.14 -1.31
CA ASP A 8 10.94 13.36 -0.52
C ASP A 8 10.65 14.61 -1.39
N ASP A 9 11.14 14.63 -2.64
CA ASP A 9 10.88 15.70 -3.61
C ASP A 9 9.63 15.47 -4.49
N LEU A 10 8.94 14.34 -4.31
CA LEU A 10 7.73 13.97 -5.04
C LEU A 10 6.57 13.81 -4.05
N PRO A 11 5.97 14.93 -3.61
CA PRO A 11 4.84 14.87 -2.68
C PRO A 11 3.67 14.11 -3.30
N VAL A 12 2.92 13.39 -2.46
CA VAL A 12 1.59 12.90 -2.86
C VAL A 12 0.65 14.07 -3.12
N ILE A 13 -0.37 13.85 -3.95
CA ILE A 13 -1.32 14.90 -4.37
C ILE A 13 -1.95 15.63 -3.18
N GLY A 14 -2.17 14.95 -2.06
CA GLY A 14 -2.65 15.55 -0.81
C GLY A 14 -1.70 16.53 -0.13
N LYS A 15 -0.41 16.54 -0.49
CA LYS A 15 0.63 17.47 0.01
C LYS A 15 1.01 18.54 -1.04
N MET A 16 0.46 18.48 -2.25
CA MET A 16 0.80 19.42 -3.32
C MET A 16 0.08 20.78 -3.16
N PRO A 17 0.65 21.89 -3.65
CA PRO A 17 -0.05 23.15 -3.76
C PRO A 17 -1.30 23.05 -4.64
N GLU A 18 -2.38 23.74 -4.29
CA GLU A 18 -3.68 23.67 -5.00
C GLU A 18 -3.58 23.90 -6.50
N GLN A 19 -2.72 24.82 -6.95
CA GLN A 19 -2.50 25.09 -8.38
C GLN A 19 -1.93 23.87 -9.12
N GLN A 20 -1.03 23.12 -8.48
CA GLN A 20 -0.45 21.90 -9.08
C GLN A 20 -1.46 20.75 -9.08
N VAL A 21 -2.27 20.65 -8.02
CA VAL A 21 -3.38 19.68 -7.95
C VAL A 21 -4.36 19.94 -9.10
N ALA A 22 -4.82 21.18 -9.26
CA ALA A 22 -5.76 21.56 -10.31
C ALA A 22 -5.21 21.26 -11.71
N ALA A 23 -3.93 21.57 -11.97
CA ALA A 23 -3.29 21.27 -13.25
C ALA A 23 -3.28 19.76 -13.56
N ARG A 24 -2.89 18.91 -12.59
CA ARG A 24 -2.90 17.45 -12.78
C ARG A 24 -4.30 16.90 -13.00
N LEU A 25 -5.29 17.37 -12.24
CA LEU A 25 -6.68 16.92 -12.39
C LEU A 25 -7.27 17.35 -13.74
N GLN A 26 -6.98 18.56 -14.20
CA GLN A 26 -7.44 19.03 -15.50
C GLN A 26 -6.89 18.16 -16.64
N GLU A 27 -5.62 17.76 -16.58
CA GLU A 27 -5.04 16.84 -17.57
C GLU A 27 -5.70 15.45 -17.57
N LEU A 28 -6.21 14.99 -16.41
CA LEU A 28 -6.94 13.72 -16.30
C LEU A 28 -8.36 13.80 -16.89
N GLU A 29 -9.04 14.94 -16.73
CA GLU A 29 -10.43 15.13 -17.20
C GLU A 29 -10.55 15.32 -18.71
N VAL A 30 -9.49 15.73 -19.39
CA VAL A 30 -9.47 15.94 -20.86
C VAL A 30 -9.59 14.63 -21.66
N SER A 31 -9.55 13.46 -21.00
CA SER A 31 -9.77 12.14 -21.61
C SER A 31 -11.07 11.47 -21.10
N PRO A 32 -12.28 11.92 -21.47
CA PRO A 32 -13.49 11.19 -21.15
C PRO A 32 -13.57 9.91 -22.01
N PRO A 33 -13.91 8.74 -21.45
CA PRO A 33 -14.30 7.61 -22.27
C PRO A 33 -15.58 7.98 -23.03
N MET A 34 -15.57 7.72 -24.34
CA MET A 34 -16.74 7.80 -25.22
C MET A 34 -17.87 6.95 -24.60
N ARG A 35 -18.82 7.58 -23.91
CA ARG A 35 -20.02 6.90 -23.40
C ARG A 35 -20.90 6.55 -24.59
N GLN A 36 -20.82 5.31 -25.06
CA GLN A 36 -21.96 4.69 -25.75
C GLN A 36 -23.08 4.54 -24.73
N THR A 37 -24.09 5.38 -24.85
CA THR A 37 -25.35 5.30 -24.12
C THR A 37 -26.05 3.98 -24.44
N LEU A 38 -26.01 3.03 -23.52
CA LEU A 38 -26.97 1.93 -23.44
C LEU A 38 -27.99 2.26 -22.34
N GLY A 39 -29.27 2.08 -22.67
CA GLY A 39 -30.44 2.62 -21.96
C GLY A 39 -30.70 2.08 -20.55
N PRO A 40 -31.74 2.60 -19.89
CA PRO A 40 -31.92 2.44 -18.45
C PRO A 40 -32.54 1.08 -18.10
N THR A 41 -31.85 0.30 -17.27
CA THR A 41 -32.45 -0.80 -16.50
C THR A 41 -32.79 -0.31 -15.09
N LEU A 42 -34.07 -0.47 -14.74
CA LEU A 42 -34.69 -0.11 -13.45
C LEU A 42 -34.16 -0.99 -12.31
N GLY A 43 -33.94 -0.38 -11.14
CA GLY A 43 -34.02 -1.09 -9.85
C GLY A 43 -32.79 -1.01 -8.93
N SER A 44 -32.43 0.18 -8.47
CA SER A 44 -31.75 0.40 -7.17
C SER A 44 -31.91 1.88 -6.79
N PRO A 45 -32.26 2.23 -5.54
CA PRO A 45 -32.31 3.63 -5.14
C PRO A 45 -30.88 4.20 -5.17
N PRO A 46 -30.64 5.34 -5.83
CA PRO A 46 -29.31 5.91 -5.89
C PRO A 46 -28.96 6.46 -4.52
N ILE A 47 -27.91 5.94 -3.90
CA ILE A 47 -27.17 6.68 -2.88
C ILE A 47 -26.68 7.95 -3.60
N ARG A 48 -27.39 9.06 -3.38
CA ARG A 48 -26.95 10.39 -3.80
C ARG A 48 -25.66 10.68 -3.04
N LYS A 49 -24.50 10.28 -3.61
CA LYS A 49 -23.23 10.95 -3.29
C LYS A 49 -23.43 12.40 -3.72
N SER A 50 -23.71 13.27 -2.76
CA SER A 50 -23.69 14.71 -2.97
C SER A 50 -22.34 15.06 -3.59
N TRP A 51 -22.36 15.47 -4.85
CA TRP A 51 -21.17 15.99 -5.51
C TRP A 51 -20.96 17.40 -4.97
N ASN A 52 -20.45 17.48 -3.74
CA ASN A 52 -19.96 18.72 -3.17
C ASN A 52 -18.51 18.89 -3.67
N PRO A 53 -18.22 19.82 -4.58
CA PRO A 53 -16.86 20.06 -5.06
C PRO A 53 -15.94 20.61 -3.95
N PHE A 54 -16.51 21.01 -2.81
CA PHE A 54 -15.78 21.53 -1.64
C PHE A 54 -15.49 20.48 -0.57
N GLU A 55 -16.01 19.26 -0.70
CA GLU A 55 -15.62 18.16 0.21
C GLU A 55 -14.30 17.53 -0.27
N PRO A 56 -13.29 17.43 0.60
CA PRO A 56 -12.02 16.83 0.24
C PRO A 56 -12.24 15.37 -0.18
N LYS A 57 -11.61 14.97 -1.28
CA LYS A 57 -11.65 13.60 -1.80
C LYS A 57 -10.75 12.69 -0.99
N LEU A 58 -11.06 11.38 -0.96
CA LEU A 58 -10.35 10.42 -0.11
C LEU A 58 -8.84 10.36 -0.41
N TRP A 59 -8.47 10.52 -1.68
CA TRP A 59 -7.07 10.54 -2.14
C TRP A 59 -6.31 11.83 -1.80
N GLN A 60 -6.97 12.87 -1.27
CA GLN A 60 -6.32 14.11 -0.82
C GLN A 60 -5.80 14.00 0.61
N HIS A 61 -6.23 13.01 1.38
CA HIS A 61 -5.77 12.85 2.76
C HIS A 61 -4.35 12.28 2.80
N THR A 62 -3.58 12.66 3.82
CA THR A 62 -2.17 12.26 3.96
C THR A 62 -1.92 11.54 5.27
N ALA A 63 -2.81 11.69 6.25
CA ALA A 63 -2.76 10.98 7.52
C ALA A 63 -3.07 9.50 7.33
N HIS A 64 -2.47 8.68 8.19
CA HIS A 64 -2.70 7.23 8.22
C HIS A 64 -2.94 6.75 9.64
N THR A 65 -3.78 5.72 9.77
CA THR A 65 -3.95 4.94 10.99
C THR A 65 -3.50 3.51 10.75
N PHE A 66 -2.93 2.88 11.79
CA PHE A 66 -2.28 1.58 11.68
C PHE A 66 -2.94 0.53 12.56
N GLY A 67 -3.52 -0.48 11.92
CA GLY A 67 -4.16 -1.62 12.55
C GLY A 67 -3.30 -2.86 12.50
N TYR A 68 -3.62 -3.83 13.34
CA TYR A 68 -2.93 -5.12 13.41
C TYR A 68 -3.93 -6.26 13.60
N LEU A 69 -3.66 -7.34 12.87
CA LEU A 69 -4.33 -8.63 12.96
C LEU A 69 -3.30 -9.68 13.43
N PRO A 70 -3.52 -10.31 14.60
CA PRO A 70 -2.60 -11.33 15.10
C PRO A 70 -2.58 -12.56 14.20
N SER A 71 -1.40 -13.18 14.06
CA SER A 71 -1.27 -14.54 13.54
C SER A 71 -1.34 -15.57 14.68
N GLY A 72 -1.90 -16.76 14.44
CA GLY A 72 -1.96 -17.81 15.46
C GLY A 72 -2.84 -19.02 15.11
N PRO A 73 -2.59 -20.17 15.76
CA PRO A 73 -3.44 -21.36 15.62
C PRO A 73 -4.84 -21.09 16.18
N GLY A 74 -5.89 -21.44 15.43
CA GLY A 74 -7.29 -21.23 15.81
C GLY A 74 -8.01 -20.06 15.13
N LEU A 75 -7.32 -19.32 14.25
CA LEU A 75 -7.93 -18.26 13.41
C LEU A 75 -8.76 -18.83 12.24
N GLY A 76 -8.70 -20.14 12.00
CA GLY A 76 -9.51 -20.85 11.00
C GLY A 76 -10.78 -21.39 11.63
N GLY A 77 -11.89 -20.64 11.53
CA GLY A 77 -13.18 -21.09 12.04
C GLY A 77 -14.39 -20.26 11.64
N GLY A 78 -14.25 -19.37 10.64
CA GLY A 78 -15.33 -18.46 10.24
C GLY A 78 -15.67 -17.37 11.27
N LYS A 79 -14.99 -17.35 12.43
CA LYS A 79 -15.13 -16.29 13.42
C LYS A 79 -14.47 -15.02 12.89
N LEU A 80 -15.17 -13.89 13.09
CA LEU A 80 -14.62 -12.58 12.85
C LEU A 80 -13.44 -12.31 13.79
N LEU A 81 -12.37 -11.74 13.25
CA LEU A 81 -11.16 -11.39 13.99
C LEU A 81 -11.20 -9.92 14.38
N GLU A 82 -10.79 -9.64 15.60
CA GLU A 82 -10.62 -8.28 16.11
C GLU A 82 -9.37 -7.64 15.49
N ILE A 83 -9.48 -6.35 15.17
CA ILE A 83 -8.37 -5.51 14.78
C ILE A 83 -8.04 -4.62 15.97
N CYS A 84 -6.75 -4.47 16.28
CA CYS A 84 -6.29 -3.55 17.31
C CYS A 84 -5.28 -2.56 16.72
N HIS A 85 -4.99 -1.49 17.44
CA HIS A 85 -3.98 -0.53 17.01
C HIS A 85 -2.59 -1.20 17.04
N ALA A 86 -1.75 -0.97 16.01
CA ALA A 86 -0.43 -1.61 15.89
C ALA A 86 0.55 -1.28 17.03
N GLY A 87 0.29 -0.22 17.79
CA GLY A 87 1.07 0.14 19.00
C GLY A 87 0.57 -0.49 20.31
N GLN A 88 -0.58 -1.17 20.30
CA GLN A 88 -1.19 -1.79 21.49
C GLN A 88 -0.91 -3.29 21.59
N ILE A 89 -0.11 -3.85 20.68
CA ILE A 89 0.20 -5.29 20.64
C ILE A 89 1.41 -5.62 21.51
N LYS A 90 1.70 -6.90 21.70
CA LYS A 90 2.99 -7.31 22.28
C LYS A 90 4.03 -7.46 21.16
N ALA A 91 5.18 -6.82 21.31
CA ALA A 91 6.29 -7.02 20.38
C ALA A 91 6.86 -8.44 20.50
N ASP A 92 7.21 -9.07 19.37
CA ASP A 92 7.86 -10.37 19.33
C ASP A 92 9.38 -10.21 19.34
N ALA A 93 9.96 -10.24 20.53
CA ALA A 93 11.41 -10.14 20.72
C ALA A 93 12.20 -11.24 19.97
N GLY A 94 11.58 -12.36 19.62
CA GLY A 94 12.20 -13.41 18.81
C GLY A 94 12.44 -13.03 17.35
N LEU A 95 11.95 -11.87 16.90
CA LEU A 95 12.26 -11.32 15.58
C LEU A 95 13.54 -10.46 15.55
N LYS A 96 14.13 -10.16 16.72
CA LYS A 96 15.40 -9.42 16.78
C LYS A 96 16.50 -10.17 16.04
N ASN A 97 17.18 -9.47 15.14
CA ASN A 97 18.30 -10.02 14.35
C ASN A 97 17.92 -11.26 13.50
N SER A 98 16.62 -11.50 13.29
CA SER A 98 16.11 -12.65 12.52
C SER A 98 15.83 -12.25 11.07
N ARG A 99 15.42 -13.23 10.27
CA ARG A 99 14.93 -13.01 8.90
C ARG A 99 13.41 -13.16 8.86
N ILE A 100 12.76 -12.25 8.14
CA ILE A 100 11.32 -12.24 7.95
C ILE A 100 10.94 -12.34 6.47
N LYS A 101 9.72 -12.77 6.22
CA LYS A 101 9.03 -12.69 4.93
C LYS A 101 7.93 -11.64 5.06
N ILE A 102 7.83 -10.80 4.04
CA ILE A 102 6.80 -9.77 3.91
C ILE A 102 5.95 -10.09 2.69
N THR A 103 4.63 -10.11 2.86
CA THR A 103 3.67 -10.31 1.77
C THR A 103 2.69 -9.15 1.67
N LEU A 104 2.23 -8.84 0.46
CA LEU A 104 1.09 -7.97 0.21
C LEU A 104 -0.17 -8.85 0.14
N ASP A 105 -1.08 -8.62 1.08
CA ASP A 105 -2.30 -9.41 1.19
C ASP A 105 -3.50 -8.70 0.61
N ARG A 106 -3.49 -7.36 0.61
CA ARG A 106 -4.59 -6.56 0.07
C ARG A 106 -4.12 -5.17 -0.32
N LEU A 107 -4.69 -4.66 -1.40
CA LEU A 107 -4.61 -3.26 -1.81
C LEU A 107 -6.03 -2.81 -2.20
N ARG A 108 -6.63 -1.92 -1.42
CA ARG A 108 -7.96 -1.32 -1.67
C ARG A 108 -7.80 0.06 -2.27
N VAL A 109 -8.54 0.32 -3.35
CA VAL A 109 -8.76 1.67 -3.87
C VAL A 109 -10.21 2.02 -3.67
N ALA A 110 -10.51 2.77 -2.61
CA ALA A 110 -11.83 3.33 -2.39
C ALA A 110 -12.11 4.47 -3.38
N ASP A 111 -11.12 5.36 -3.57
CA ASP A 111 -11.19 6.46 -4.54
C ASP A 111 -9.77 6.95 -4.88
N TYR A 112 -9.42 6.92 -6.17
CA TYR A 112 -8.21 7.46 -6.77
C TYR A 112 -8.62 8.42 -7.90
N PRO A 113 -7.81 9.45 -8.23
CA PRO A 113 -8.16 10.43 -9.27
C PRO A 113 -8.52 9.82 -10.63
N GLY A 114 -9.57 10.34 -11.28
CA GLY A 114 -10.12 9.79 -12.52
C GLY A 114 -11.20 8.74 -12.31
N TYR A 115 -11.66 8.11 -13.39
CA TYR A 115 -12.79 7.16 -13.35
C TYR A 115 -12.38 5.74 -13.76
N GLY A 116 -13.18 4.77 -13.32
CA GLY A 116 -13.12 3.38 -13.79
C GLY A 116 -11.96 2.58 -13.18
N MET A 117 -11.23 1.91 -14.06
CA MET A 117 -10.07 1.08 -13.73
C MET A 117 -8.84 1.97 -13.53
N HIS A 118 -8.11 1.73 -12.44
CA HIS A 118 -6.85 2.39 -12.13
C HIS A 118 -5.70 1.43 -12.32
N ARG A 119 -4.58 1.93 -12.84
CA ARG A 119 -3.31 1.22 -12.88
C ARG A 119 -2.42 1.81 -11.80
N ILE A 120 -2.13 1.05 -10.77
CA ILE A 120 -1.44 1.53 -9.57
C ILE A 120 -0.02 0.99 -9.62
N LEU A 121 0.96 1.88 -9.71
CA LEU A 121 2.33 1.54 -9.38
C LEU A 121 2.48 1.60 -7.86
N PHE A 122 2.81 0.46 -7.27
CA PHE A 122 3.04 0.27 -5.85
C PHE A 122 4.54 0.13 -5.61
N ASP A 123 5.10 1.01 -4.78
CA ASP A 123 6.47 0.95 -4.29
C ASP A 123 6.46 0.67 -2.78
N PHE A 124 7.18 -0.39 -2.39
CA PHE A 124 7.36 -0.75 -0.99
C PHE A 124 8.84 -0.78 -0.66
N TYR A 125 9.20 -0.01 0.36
CA TYR A 125 10.57 0.14 0.83
C TYR A 125 10.77 -0.52 2.18
N ALA A 126 11.92 -1.15 2.34
CA ALA A 126 12.39 -1.68 3.61
C ALA A 126 13.91 -1.51 3.76
N GLN A 127 14.38 -1.59 5.00
CA GLN A 127 15.81 -1.64 5.31
C GLN A 127 16.23 -3.06 5.68
N ASN A 128 17.16 -3.63 4.91
CA ASN A 128 17.79 -4.91 5.22
C ASN A 128 19.00 -4.65 6.12
N GLN A 129 18.94 -5.07 7.37
CA GLN A 129 19.94 -4.74 8.38
C GLN A 129 20.96 -5.88 8.53
N LEU A 130 21.98 -5.88 7.68
CA LEU A 130 23.13 -6.78 7.77
C LEU A 130 24.04 -6.37 8.95
N PRO A 131 24.92 -7.27 9.46
CA PRO A 131 25.74 -6.98 10.64
C PRO A 131 26.60 -5.73 10.52
N ASN A 132 27.05 -5.39 9.31
CA ASN A 132 27.98 -4.30 9.05
C ASN A 132 27.42 -3.23 8.08
N GLU A 133 26.23 -3.45 7.53
CA GLU A 133 25.64 -2.57 6.52
C GLU A 133 24.11 -2.58 6.61
N VAL A 134 23.50 -1.43 6.32
CA VAL A 134 22.06 -1.33 6.10
C VAL A 134 21.83 -1.07 4.62
N GLU A 135 21.13 -1.99 3.97
CA GLU A 135 20.78 -1.87 2.56
C GLU A 135 19.34 -1.35 2.42
N SER A 136 19.17 -0.38 1.53
CA SER A 136 17.85 0.13 1.15
C SER A 136 17.26 -0.73 0.06
N LEU A 137 16.09 -1.32 0.32
CA LEU A 137 15.39 -2.20 -0.63
C LEU A 137 14.14 -1.51 -1.15
N HIS A 138 13.92 -1.60 -2.46
CA HIS A 138 12.66 -1.22 -3.11
C HIS A 138 12.07 -2.42 -3.83
N TYR A 139 10.77 -2.60 -3.64
CA TYR A 139 9.95 -3.53 -4.41
C TYR A 139 8.93 -2.73 -5.19
N ASN A 140 8.78 -3.04 -6.49
CA ASN A 140 7.77 -2.42 -7.34
C ASN A 140 6.84 -3.47 -7.94
N ALA A 141 5.56 -3.15 -7.97
CA ALA A 141 4.57 -3.90 -8.72
C ALA A 141 3.47 -2.99 -9.25
N THR A 142 2.83 -3.44 -10.32
CA THR A 142 1.65 -2.77 -10.86
C THR A 142 0.40 -3.56 -10.57
N TYR A 143 -0.68 -2.88 -10.19
CA TYR A 143 -1.98 -3.49 -9.96
C TYR A 143 -3.07 -2.77 -10.74
N ARG A 144 -3.99 -3.53 -11.34
CA ARG A 144 -5.21 -2.99 -11.94
C ARG A 144 -6.36 -3.14 -10.95
N VAL A 145 -6.99 -2.03 -10.59
CA VAL A 145 -8.04 -2.01 -9.56
C VAL A 145 -9.19 -1.12 -10.01
N GLN A 146 -10.41 -1.67 -9.98
CA GLN A 146 -11.61 -0.88 -10.20
C GLN A 146 -11.87 0.01 -8.99
N SER A 147 -12.32 1.26 -9.23
CA SER A 147 -12.71 2.18 -8.15
C SER A 147 -13.72 1.54 -7.20
N GLY A 148 -13.44 1.55 -5.89
CA GLY A 148 -14.26 0.94 -4.84
C GLY A 148 -13.90 -0.51 -4.50
N GLU A 149 -12.99 -1.14 -5.25
CA GLU A 149 -12.64 -2.54 -5.12
C GLU A 149 -11.20 -2.76 -4.59
N HIS A 150 -10.71 -3.99 -4.72
CA HIS A 150 -9.38 -4.42 -4.31
C HIS A 150 -8.64 -5.02 -5.50
N ALA A 151 -7.30 -4.91 -5.49
CA ALA A 151 -6.47 -5.72 -6.37
C ALA A 151 -6.70 -7.21 -6.08
N GLY A 152 -6.72 -8.03 -7.13
CA GLY A 152 -6.84 -9.50 -7.04
C GLY A 152 -5.55 -10.15 -6.55
N ILE A 153 -5.10 -9.78 -5.35
CA ILE A 153 -3.87 -10.26 -4.72
C ILE A 153 -4.17 -10.81 -3.33
N THR A 154 -3.44 -11.83 -2.91
CA THR A 154 -3.49 -12.38 -1.55
C THR A 154 -2.17 -13.10 -1.28
N GLY A 155 -1.45 -12.71 -0.22
CA GLY A 155 -0.19 -13.34 0.15
C GLY A 155 0.96 -13.19 -0.86
N TYR A 156 0.95 -12.15 -1.70
CA TYR A 156 1.97 -11.97 -2.74
C TYR A 156 3.31 -11.56 -2.11
N PRO A 157 4.44 -12.26 -2.36
CA PRO A 157 5.71 -11.94 -1.72
C PRO A 157 6.25 -10.58 -2.15
N ILE A 158 6.56 -9.71 -1.18
CA ILE A 158 7.27 -8.44 -1.38
C ILE A 158 8.77 -8.67 -1.15
N PHE A 159 9.12 -9.10 0.08
CA PHE A 159 10.50 -9.41 0.46
C PHE A 159 10.54 -10.77 1.14
N VAL A 160 11.53 -11.59 0.77
CA VAL A 160 11.74 -12.92 1.36
C VAL A 160 13.15 -12.95 1.96
N GLY A 161 13.23 -13.18 3.28
CA GLY A 161 14.51 -13.25 3.98
C GLY A 161 15.07 -11.90 4.42
N LEU A 162 14.24 -10.86 4.54
CA LEU A 162 14.64 -9.53 5.01
C LEU A 162 15.17 -9.63 6.44
N ARG A 163 16.37 -9.09 6.70
CA ARG A 163 16.98 -9.10 8.04
C ARG A 163 16.51 -7.92 8.88
N VAL A 164 15.92 -8.22 10.03
CA VAL A 164 15.49 -7.25 11.04
C VAL A 164 16.67 -6.90 11.95
N GLY A 165 16.80 -5.65 12.36
CA GLY A 165 17.84 -5.24 13.33
C GLY A 165 17.47 -5.51 14.78
N GLY A 166 18.38 -5.15 15.69
CA GLY A 166 18.12 -5.23 17.13
C GLY A 166 17.05 -4.25 17.63
N GLU A 167 16.90 -3.12 16.94
CA GLU A 167 15.98 -2.03 17.28
C GLU A 167 14.64 -2.11 16.52
N GLY A 168 14.50 -3.00 15.54
CA GLY A 168 13.28 -3.15 14.73
C GLY A 168 13.52 -3.03 13.24
N VAL A 169 12.50 -2.57 12.50
CA VAL A 169 12.54 -2.36 11.04
C VAL A 169 11.65 -1.18 10.66
N SER A 170 12.00 -0.49 9.58
CA SER A 170 11.17 0.58 9.01
C SER A 170 10.65 0.19 7.64
N PHE A 171 9.37 0.43 7.40
CA PHE A 171 8.74 0.31 6.09
C PHE A 171 8.26 1.66 5.61
N ARG A 172 8.29 1.83 4.29
CA ARG A 172 7.62 2.95 3.62
C ARG A 172 6.86 2.41 2.43
N CYS A 173 5.75 3.07 2.12
CA CYS A 173 4.97 2.74 0.96
C CYS A 173 4.68 4.01 0.18
N TYR A 174 4.70 3.91 -1.13
CA TYR A 174 4.34 4.96 -2.05
C TYR A 174 3.48 4.38 -3.18
N THR A 175 2.34 5.00 -3.46
CA THR A 175 1.48 4.58 -4.58
C THR A 175 1.30 5.69 -5.60
N VAL A 176 1.28 5.30 -6.88
CA VAL A 176 1.05 6.21 -8.00
C VAL A 176 -0.07 5.65 -8.86
N ASN A 177 -1.12 6.44 -9.08
CA ASN A 177 -2.11 6.20 -10.10
C ASN A 177 -1.52 6.57 -11.47
N VAL A 178 -1.19 5.56 -12.27
CA VAL A 178 -0.62 5.71 -13.61
C VAL A 178 -1.76 5.88 -14.60
N LYS A 179 -1.74 7.00 -15.33
CA LYS A 179 -2.75 7.35 -16.35
C LYS A 179 -2.12 7.82 -17.67
N ASN A 180 -0.79 7.76 -17.77
CA ASN A 180 -0.07 8.07 -18.99
C ASN A 180 0.10 6.80 -19.83
N ASP A 181 -0.49 6.79 -21.03
CA ASP A 181 -0.53 5.62 -21.91
C ASP A 181 0.87 5.05 -22.25
N GLN A 182 1.90 5.91 -22.37
CA GLN A 182 3.28 5.46 -22.61
C GLN A 182 3.89 4.78 -21.38
N ASP A 183 3.53 5.22 -20.18
CA ASP A 183 3.95 4.55 -18.95
C ASP A 183 3.21 3.23 -18.76
N GLU A 184 1.95 3.14 -19.19
CA GLU A 184 1.23 1.87 -19.20
C GLU A 184 1.94 0.84 -20.09
N THR A 185 2.35 1.22 -21.30
CA THR A 185 3.14 0.37 -22.21
C THR A 185 4.52 0.03 -21.63
N PHE A 186 5.17 0.98 -20.96
CA PHE A 186 6.47 0.73 -20.33
C PHE A 186 6.35 -0.23 -19.14
N LEU A 187 5.29 -0.11 -18.34
CA LEU A 187 4.98 -1.05 -17.26
C LEU A 187 4.66 -2.45 -17.81
N GLU A 188 3.94 -2.54 -18.94
CA GLU A 188 3.70 -3.82 -19.63
C GLU A 188 5.00 -4.49 -20.08
N PHE A 189 5.95 -3.72 -20.59
CA PHE A 189 7.28 -4.23 -20.92
C PHE A 189 8.02 -4.76 -19.69
N LEU A 190 8.00 -4.03 -18.57
CA LEU A 190 8.64 -4.49 -17.32
C LEU A 190 7.98 -5.75 -16.75
N GLU A 191 6.70 -5.95 -17.03
CA GLU A 191 5.95 -7.13 -16.63
C GLU A 191 6.17 -8.33 -17.58
N SER A 192 6.85 -8.14 -18.71
CA SER A 192 7.03 -9.17 -19.73
C SER A 192 7.91 -10.32 -19.23
N ASP A 193 7.61 -11.52 -19.71
CA ASP A 193 8.34 -12.74 -19.33
C ASP A 193 9.79 -12.68 -19.81
N GLU A 194 10.07 -12.00 -20.92
CA GLU A 194 11.43 -11.81 -21.45
C GLU A 194 12.27 -10.93 -20.53
N PHE A 195 11.70 -9.83 -20.02
CA PHE A 195 12.38 -8.98 -19.05
C PHE A 195 12.62 -9.74 -17.73
N ARG A 196 11.59 -10.44 -17.23
CA ARG A 196 11.70 -11.28 -16.02
C ARG A 196 12.70 -12.42 -16.16
N GLN A 197 12.77 -13.06 -17.32
CA GLN A 197 13.76 -14.11 -17.61
C GLN A 197 15.18 -13.53 -17.74
N GLY A 198 15.33 -12.36 -18.36
CA GLY A 198 16.60 -11.62 -18.43
C GLY A 198 17.14 -11.27 -17.03
N LEU A 199 16.27 -10.90 -16.10
CA LEU A 199 16.62 -10.69 -14.69
C LEU A 199 17.07 -11.99 -14.00
N ARG A 200 16.37 -13.10 -14.19
CA ARG A 200 16.72 -14.41 -13.61
C ARG A 200 18.07 -14.96 -14.08
N LEU A 201 18.49 -14.66 -15.31
CA LEU A 201 19.80 -15.06 -15.84
C LEU A 201 20.97 -14.35 -15.12
N LEU A 202 20.73 -13.18 -14.51
CA LEU A 202 21.72 -12.43 -13.74
C LEU A 202 21.81 -12.89 -12.27
N GLU A 203 20.74 -13.47 -11.73
CA GLU A 203 20.66 -13.95 -10.33
C GLU A 203 21.53 -15.20 -10.05
N GLY A 204 22.02 -15.89 -11.08
CA GLY A 204 22.91 -17.05 -10.95
C GLY A 204 24.29 -16.76 -10.35
N ALA A 205 24.62 -15.51 -10.03
CA ALA A 205 25.94 -15.08 -9.56
C ALA A 205 25.88 -14.09 -8.36
N GLN A 206 25.36 -14.50 -7.20
CA GLN A 206 25.43 -13.76 -5.90
C GLN A 206 24.73 -12.37 -5.83
N PRO A 207 24.33 -11.86 -4.64
CA PRO A 207 23.22 -10.92 -4.51
C PRO A 207 23.65 -9.47 -4.75
N VAL A 208 23.40 -8.95 -5.94
CA VAL A 208 23.61 -7.53 -6.27
C VAL A 208 22.28 -6.77 -6.07
N ILE A 209 21.80 -6.69 -4.83
CA ILE A 209 20.45 -6.17 -4.52
C ILE A 209 20.37 -4.63 -4.65
N ALA A 210 21.48 -3.93 -4.39
CA ALA A 210 21.51 -2.47 -4.40
C ALA A 210 21.22 -1.85 -5.79
N PRO A 211 21.83 -2.31 -6.91
CA PRO A 211 21.46 -1.85 -8.24
C PRO A 211 20.00 -2.09 -8.62
N PHE A 212 19.41 -3.21 -8.22
CA PHE A 212 17.98 -3.48 -8.46
C PHE A 212 17.08 -2.54 -7.65
N SER A 213 17.44 -2.28 -6.39
CA SER A 213 16.71 -1.32 -5.54
C SER A 213 16.82 0.10 -6.08
N GLN A 214 17.98 0.50 -6.60
CA GLN A 214 18.18 1.78 -7.28
C GLN A 214 17.36 1.87 -8.57
N MET A 215 17.30 0.80 -9.35
CA MET A 215 16.50 0.73 -10.56
C MET A 215 15.01 0.89 -10.24
N ALA A 216 14.50 0.13 -9.26
CA ALA A 216 13.13 0.23 -8.78
C ALA A 216 12.80 1.65 -8.30
N TYR A 217 13.66 2.23 -7.47
CA TYR A 217 13.52 3.62 -7.05
C TYR A 217 13.44 4.61 -8.23
N ASN A 218 14.36 4.51 -9.19
CA ASN A 218 14.42 5.40 -10.35
C ASN A 218 13.21 5.23 -11.27
N LEU A 219 12.70 3.99 -11.41
CA LEU A 219 11.49 3.67 -12.15
C LEU A 219 10.29 4.42 -11.55
N THR A 220 10.01 4.23 -10.26
CA THR A 220 8.92 4.89 -9.56
C THR A 220 9.03 6.40 -9.66
N ARG A 221 10.24 6.94 -9.43
CA ARG A 221 10.53 8.37 -9.53
C ARG A 221 10.22 8.93 -10.92
N SER A 222 10.60 8.22 -11.99
CA SER A 222 10.36 8.63 -13.38
C SER A 222 8.87 8.67 -13.70
N ILE A 223 8.12 7.64 -13.29
CA ILE A 223 6.68 7.54 -13.50
C ILE A 223 5.94 8.62 -12.69
N ALA A 224 6.26 8.79 -11.41
CA ALA A 224 5.60 9.77 -10.52
C ALA A 224 5.76 11.23 -10.97
N LYS A 225 6.87 11.57 -11.65
CA LYS A 225 7.16 12.92 -12.15
C LYS A 225 6.29 13.34 -13.33
N ARG A 226 5.70 12.41 -14.07
CA ARG A 226 4.92 12.72 -15.27
C ARG A 226 3.55 13.29 -14.89
N ASN A 227 3.12 14.32 -15.61
CA ASN A 227 1.98 15.15 -15.20
C ASN A 227 0.64 14.39 -15.04
N ARG A 228 0.38 13.40 -15.91
CA ARG A 228 -0.83 12.57 -15.85
C ARG A 228 -0.79 11.51 -14.75
N ASN A 229 0.37 11.14 -14.25
CA ASN A 229 0.47 10.17 -13.16
C ASN A 229 0.27 10.90 -11.84
N VAL A 230 -0.44 10.30 -10.89
CA VAL A 230 -0.76 10.97 -9.64
C VAL A 230 -0.31 10.13 -8.45
N PRO A 231 0.67 10.60 -7.67
CA PRO A 231 1.00 9.93 -6.42
C PRO A 231 -0.08 10.16 -5.36
N VAL A 232 -0.57 9.08 -4.74
CA VAL A 232 -1.77 9.11 -3.89
C VAL A 232 -1.47 8.80 -2.44
N GLN A 233 -0.81 7.67 -2.14
CA GLN A 233 -0.52 7.27 -0.76
C GLN A 233 0.97 7.34 -0.49
N GLU A 234 1.31 7.87 0.67
CA GLU A 234 2.65 7.79 1.25
C GLU A 234 2.50 7.58 2.75
N PHE A 235 3.12 6.54 3.28
CA PHE A 235 3.26 6.39 4.73
C PHE A 235 4.63 5.84 5.10
N HIS A 236 5.01 6.12 6.35
CA HIS A 236 6.22 5.65 6.99
C HIS A 236 5.80 4.92 8.27
N MET A 237 6.24 3.67 8.42
CA MET A 237 5.90 2.84 9.57
C MET A 237 7.19 2.26 10.16
N GLY A 238 7.56 2.75 11.34
CA GLY A 238 8.59 2.13 12.17
C GLY A 238 7.96 1.07 13.06
N LEU A 239 8.52 -0.14 13.05
CA LEU A 239 8.13 -1.25 13.91
C LEU A 239 9.30 -1.56 14.84
N ASP A 240 9.14 -1.32 16.14
CA ASP A 240 10.19 -1.59 17.13
C ASP A 240 9.75 -2.61 18.19
N PHE A 241 10.67 -2.89 19.12
CA PHE A 241 10.45 -3.82 20.22
C PHE A 241 10.19 -3.10 21.56
N SER A 242 9.95 -1.80 21.53
CA SER A 242 9.75 -0.98 22.72
C SER A 242 8.30 -1.04 23.21
N ASP A 243 8.08 -0.68 24.47
CA ASP A 243 6.73 -0.53 25.02
C ASP A 243 6.19 0.90 24.91
N ILE A 244 6.78 1.74 24.05
CA ILE A 244 6.36 3.13 23.87
C ILE A 244 4.99 3.18 23.20
N PRO A 245 3.94 3.75 23.83
CA PRO A 245 2.56 3.65 23.32
C PRO A 245 2.31 4.29 21.95
N THR A 246 3.11 5.29 21.59
CA THR A 246 2.96 6.03 20.33
C THR A 246 3.63 5.33 19.14
N ARG A 247 4.30 4.20 19.36
CA ARG A 247 5.04 3.47 18.32
C ARG A 247 4.34 2.17 17.98
N ALA A 248 4.39 1.81 16.70
CA ALA A 248 3.95 0.49 16.27
C ALA A 248 5.01 -0.55 16.66
N ARG A 249 4.55 -1.75 17.01
CA ARG A 249 5.40 -2.82 17.53
C ARG A 249 5.56 -3.92 16.48
N LEU A 250 6.72 -4.56 16.46
CA LEU A 250 7.03 -5.62 15.51
C LEU A 250 6.57 -6.99 16.05
N ALA A 251 5.72 -7.70 15.30
CA ALA A 251 5.23 -9.04 15.58
C ALA A 251 4.82 -9.77 14.30
N GLU A 252 4.67 -11.10 14.36
CA GLU A 252 4.12 -11.90 13.25
C GLU A 252 2.59 -11.72 13.15
N GLY A 253 2.11 -11.29 11.99
CA GLY A 253 0.71 -10.95 11.77
C GLY A 253 0.54 -10.06 10.55
N ALA A 254 -0.68 -9.56 10.36
CA ALA A 254 -0.99 -8.63 9.28
C ALA A 254 -1.14 -7.20 9.81
N TYR A 255 -0.50 -6.26 9.13
CA TYR A 255 -0.56 -4.84 9.42
C TYR A 255 -1.44 -4.15 8.38
N ILE A 256 -2.28 -3.24 8.84
CA ILE A 256 -3.25 -2.52 8.02
C ILE A 256 -2.87 -1.04 8.05
N ALA A 257 -2.67 -0.42 6.89
CA ALA A 257 -2.45 1.02 6.78
C ALA A 257 -3.61 1.66 6.03
N VAL A 258 -4.37 2.52 6.71
CA VAL A 258 -5.56 3.18 6.15
C VAL A 258 -5.28 4.67 6.00
N GLN A 259 -5.49 5.21 4.80
CA GLN A 259 -5.38 6.64 4.49
C GLN A 259 -6.66 7.35 4.95
N ILE A 260 -6.59 8.11 6.04
CA ILE A 260 -7.75 8.76 6.68
C ILE A 260 -7.60 10.28 6.72
N PRO A 261 -8.71 11.04 6.84
CA PRO A 261 -8.63 12.46 7.18
C PRO A 261 -7.93 12.66 8.52
N GLU A 262 -7.10 13.71 8.62
CA GLU A 262 -6.42 14.04 9.87
C GLU A 262 -7.41 14.32 11.01
N SER A 263 -8.56 14.93 10.69
CA SER A 263 -9.65 15.19 11.64
C SER A 263 -10.26 13.92 12.26
N GLU A 264 -10.11 12.76 11.61
CA GLU A 264 -10.62 11.49 12.12
C GLU A 264 -9.58 10.71 12.94
N GLN A 265 -8.31 11.15 12.95
CA GLN A 265 -7.23 10.40 13.57
C GLN A 265 -7.42 10.19 15.08
N SER A 266 -7.95 11.19 15.79
CA SER A 266 -8.23 11.09 17.23
C SER A 266 -9.48 10.27 17.56
N GLY A 267 -10.41 10.14 16.61
CA GLY A 267 -11.67 9.42 16.77
C GLY A 267 -11.66 8.01 16.19
N TRP A 268 -10.61 7.64 15.45
CA TRP A 268 -10.52 6.34 14.82
C TRP A 268 -10.38 5.21 15.85
N ASP A 269 -11.40 4.36 15.94
CA ASP A 269 -11.42 3.20 16.83
C ASP A 269 -11.34 1.90 16.05
N TRP A 270 -10.20 1.20 16.18
CA TRP A 270 -10.01 -0.13 15.60
C TRP A 270 -10.96 -1.18 16.17
N GLY A 271 -11.46 -0.98 17.40
CA GLY A 271 -12.44 -1.84 18.06
C GLY A 271 -13.78 -1.91 17.33
N GLN A 272 -14.09 -0.97 16.43
CA GLN A 272 -15.30 -0.98 15.60
C GLN A 272 -15.16 -1.82 14.33
N TRP A 273 -13.96 -2.32 14.02
CA TRP A 273 -13.67 -3.03 12.79
C TRP A 273 -13.38 -4.51 13.04
N ARG A 274 -13.90 -5.36 12.17
CA ARG A 274 -13.74 -6.81 12.23
C ARG A 274 -13.25 -7.32 10.88
N PHE A 275 -12.27 -8.22 10.92
CA PHE A 275 -11.80 -8.93 9.74
C PHE A 275 -12.54 -10.25 9.60
N ASN A 276 -13.03 -10.54 8.39
CA ASN A 276 -13.65 -11.82 8.05
C ASN A 276 -12.63 -12.69 7.29
N PRO A 277 -12.10 -13.76 7.89
CA PRO A 277 -11.14 -14.64 7.20
C PRO A 277 -11.71 -15.35 5.97
N ALA A 278 -13.02 -15.57 5.90
CA ALA A 278 -13.64 -16.28 4.79
C ALA A 278 -13.72 -15.44 3.50
N SER A 279 -13.94 -14.13 3.63
CA SER A 279 -13.94 -13.19 2.49
C SER A 279 -12.66 -12.37 2.39
N GLY A 280 -11.84 -12.38 3.44
CA GLY A 280 -10.69 -11.50 3.63
C GLY A 280 -11.06 -10.01 3.80
N GLN A 281 -12.33 -9.67 3.99
CA GLN A 281 -12.79 -8.27 4.06
C GLN A 281 -12.77 -7.75 5.50
N ILE A 282 -12.58 -6.43 5.63
CA ILE A 282 -12.75 -5.69 6.88
C ILE A 282 -14.08 -4.93 6.82
N HIS A 283 -14.94 -5.15 7.81
CA HIS A 283 -16.23 -4.49 7.94
C HIS A 283 -16.44 -3.91 9.33
N HIS A 284 -17.40 -3.00 9.43
CA HIS A 284 -17.84 -2.42 10.68
C HIS A 284 -18.60 -3.47 11.51
N GLU A 285 -18.31 -3.55 12.82
CA GLU A 285 -18.88 -4.55 13.73
C GLU A 285 -20.41 -4.52 13.75
N GLU A 286 -21.00 -3.32 13.83
CA GLU A 286 -22.46 -3.14 13.86
C GLU A 286 -23.11 -3.19 12.47
N SER A 287 -22.32 -3.17 11.39
CA SER A 287 -22.82 -3.03 10.02
C SER A 287 -21.92 -3.79 9.04
N PRO A 288 -22.16 -5.10 8.85
CA PRO A 288 -21.29 -5.95 8.00
C PRO A 288 -21.20 -5.53 6.53
N GLN A 289 -22.18 -4.75 6.02
CA GLN A 289 -22.11 -4.20 4.66
C GLN A 289 -21.21 -2.95 4.57
N GLN A 290 -20.90 -2.31 5.69
CA GLN A 290 -20.03 -1.16 5.75
C GLN A 290 -18.57 -1.63 5.81
N MET A 291 -17.86 -1.46 4.71
CA MET A 291 -16.41 -1.65 4.64
C MET A 291 -15.68 -0.38 5.08
N ILE A 292 -14.36 -0.47 5.31
CA ILE A 292 -13.50 0.71 5.46
C ILE A 292 -13.70 1.61 4.22
N PRO A 293 -14.17 2.87 4.40
CA PRO A 293 -14.54 3.73 3.28
C PRO A 293 -13.32 4.41 2.63
N TYR A 294 -12.11 4.02 3.02
CA TYR A 294 -10.85 4.64 2.65
C TYR A 294 -9.94 3.73 1.83
N ASN A 295 -8.93 4.33 1.19
CA ASN A 295 -7.83 3.59 0.59
C ASN A 295 -7.03 2.94 1.71
N TYR A 296 -6.69 1.66 1.53
CA TYR A 296 -5.86 0.96 2.51
C TYR A 296 -5.10 -0.18 1.86
N LEU A 297 -4.06 -0.62 2.54
CA LEU A 297 -3.37 -1.85 2.20
C LEU A 297 -3.17 -2.73 3.43
N VAL A 298 -2.95 -4.01 3.19
CA VAL A 298 -2.64 -5.01 4.21
C VAL A 298 -1.38 -5.75 3.78
N PHE A 299 -0.38 -5.77 4.65
CA PHE A 299 0.82 -6.57 4.46
C PHE A 299 1.05 -7.47 5.67
N SER A 300 1.53 -8.69 5.46
CA SER A 300 1.84 -9.61 6.55
C SER A 300 3.34 -9.76 6.75
N ILE A 301 3.70 -9.99 8.01
CA ILE A 301 5.04 -10.37 8.44
C ILE A 301 4.96 -11.80 8.99
N SER A 302 5.82 -12.67 8.50
CA SER A 302 6.05 -14.00 9.08
C SER A 302 7.54 -14.28 9.19
N ARG A 303 7.93 -15.24 10.02
CA ARG A 303 9.30 -15.76 10.01
C ARG A 303 9.67 -16.33 8.66
N TYR A 304 10.93 -16.15 8.27
CA TYR A 304 11.52 -16.84 7.13
C TYR A 304 11.79 -18.31 7.52
N GLN A 305 11.36 -19.25 6.68
CA GLN A 305 11.50 -20.70 6.90
C GLN A 305 12.53 -21.37 5.98
N GLY A 306 13.37 -20.59 5.27
CA GLY A 306 14.44 -21.14 4.45
C GLY A 306 15.74 -21.33 5.24
N ASP A 307 16.49 -22.38 4.88
CA ASP A 307 17.81 -22.71 5.43
C ASP A 307 18.89 -21.68 5.05
#